data_AF-A0A955ENA5-F1
#
_entry.id   AF-A0A955ENA5-F1
#
_cell.length_a   1.000
_cell.length_b   1.000
_cell.length_c   1.000
_cell.angle_alpha   90.00
_cell.angle_beta   90.00
_cell.angle_gamma   90.00
#
_symmetry.space_group_name_H-M   'P 1'
#
loop_
_entity.id
_entity.type
_entity.pdbx_description
1 polymer ?
#
loop_
_entity_poly.entity_id
_entity_poly.type
_entity_poly.pdbx_seq_one_letter_code
_entity_poly.pdbx_strand_id
1 'polypeptide(L)'
;MHRLPGEGPLALLASRQAQYLCNYLHELGATWAIEEPLYFDRDFLSEFATFYSTSASGYSNACQRLTFFSLPQAEDAAGVRSLLERALAGEEEAAGAMQRGFLGFTVLRPIRDARLARTVVRWYDDHPNKLPRTVEPTRPYHVHLAGLKLTVSGIAWQQQDQAVGACATVALWTMLHSSALDEHHSIPTTTLITRAAHARSPLGQRAFPSKGLTMLQVLQAIQELGLAPILTEGNVTKNGLVLGFSREFFGSDLAAFIRSGYPVLLAGSSKAGEHAVCAVGVRSAPPPAAAPGDMRLEDESLEAVYIHDDNLGPNVRYVIREIQQQGRTVVCLEPEAPVGQRAGRPFDDPLLGVGHFLPRYMVVAVHEEIRTSPSEVSAQADHVTKRLSIVLAHAAAKAGIEAPGLTVGLRYMRLSQYLGEELPRRLSGQRLAAVRLELCESIPPMSLFVAVARVGAFNAPILDLVYDTTDSTPCLRAFAHVPIEPWASGLLDEAVALLPDSRWDKWIGPRADPDREA
;
A
#
# COMPACT_ATOMS: atom_id res chain seq x y z
N MET A 1 -17.30 23.01 17.92
CA MET A 1 -17.05 21.61 18.34
C MET A 1 -18.35 20.89 18.16
N HIS A 2 -18.33 19.75 17.47
CA HIS A 2 -19.53 19.03 17.06
C HIS A 2 -19.53 17.64 17.65
N ARG A 3 -20.67 17.17 18.14
CA ARG A 3 -20.82 15.81 18.63
C ARG A 3 -21.06 14.84 17.47
N LEU A 4 -20.25 13.80 17.36
CA LEU A 4 -20.42 12.76 16.35
C LEU A 4 -21.27 11.61 16.89
N PRO A 5 -21.96 10.86 16.01
CA PRO A 5 -21.99 10.99 14.54
C PRO A 5 -23.08 11.94 13.98
N GLY A 6 -23.93 12.52 14.84
CA GLY A 6 -25.17 13.19 14.41
C GLY A 6 -25.12 14.71 14.22
N GLU A 7 -24.05 15.40 14.61
CA GLU A 7 -23.94 16.86 14.50
C GLU A 7 -22.75 17.29 13.63
N GLY A 8 -22.86 18.50 13.06
CA GLY A 8 -21.77 19.20 12.38
C GLY A 8 -21.76 19.07 10.85
N PRO A 9 -20.78 19.72 10.18
CA PRO A 9 -20.79 19.89 8.72
C PRO A 9 -20.73 18.58 7.94
N LEU A 10 -20.12 17.52 8.49
CA LEU A 10 -20.01 16.23 7.83
C LEU A 10 -21.37 15.50 7.75
N ALA A 11 -22.17 15.55 8.81
CA ALA A 11 -23.49 14.91 8.86
C ALA A 11 -24.51 15.57 7.91
N LEU A 12 -24.28 16.82 7.52
CA LEU A 12 -25.10 17.55 6.55
C LEU A 12 -24.82 17.17 5.08
N LEU A 13 -23.73 16.43 4.83
CA LEU A 13 -23.40 15.96 3.50
C LEU A 13 -24.17 14.67 3.19
N ALA A 14 -25.12 14.74 2.27
CA ALA A 14 -25.94 13.60 1.85
C ALA A 14 -25.24 12.65 0.85
N SER A 15 -23.93 12.81 0.60
CA SER A 15 -23.21 11.97 -0.35
C SER A 15 -22.89 10.60 0.24
N ARG A 16 -22.80 9.58 -0.63
CA ARG A 16 -22.38 8.23 -0.23
C ARG A 16 -21.04 8.24 0.49
N GLN A 17 -20.10 9.06 0.02
CA GLN A 17 -18.77 9.17 0.61
C GLN A 17 -18.80 9.76 2.03
N ALA A 18 -19.65 10.76 2.27
CA ALA A 18 -19.83 11.32 3.59
C ALA A 18 -20.46 10.30 4.55
N GLN A 19 -21.48 9.56 4.11
CA GLN A 19 -22.10 8.47 4.87
C GLN A 19 -21.07 7.38 5.21
N TYR A 20 -20.24 6.99 4.23
CA TYR A 20 -19.13 6.05 4.45
C TYR A 20 -18.15 6.56 5.50
N LEU A 21 -17.69 7.81 5.38
CA LEU A 21 -16.75 8.39 6.34
C LEU A 21 -17.36 8.49 7.74
N CYS A 22 -18.64 8.85 7.87
CA CYS A 22 -19.35 8.85 9.14
C CYS A 22 -19.42 7.45 9.77
N ASN A 23 -19.76 6.42 8.99
CA ASN A 23 -19.75 5.05 9.46
C ASN A 23 -18.33 4.62 9.86
N TYR A 24 -17.31 4.95 9.07
CA TYR A 24 -15.91 4.64 9.38
C TYR A 24 -15.45 5.30 10.70
N LEU A 25 -15.77 6.57 10.90
CA LEU A 25 -15.47 7.30 12.13
C LEU A 25 -16.22 6.72 13.34
N HIS A 26 -17.45 6.25 13.15
CA HIS A 26 -18.20 5.52 14.18
C HIS A 26 -17.48 4.23 14.58
N GLU A 27 -16.98 3.44 13.62
CA GLU A 27 -16.19 2.23 13.92
C GLU A 27 -14.90 2.54 14.70
N LEU A 28 -14.28 3.70 14.45
CA LEU A 28 -13.13 4.19 15.22
C LEU A 28 -13.51 4.70 16.62
N GLY A 29 -14.81 4.86 16.92
CA GLY A 29 -15.27 5.43 18.18
C GLY A 29 -15.11 6.94 18.26
N ALA A 30 -15.21 7.64 17.13
CA ALA A 30 -15.21 9.09 17.11
C ALA A 30 -16.42 9.64 17.89
N THR A 31 -16.16 10.52 18.86
CA THR A 31 -17.19 11.18 19.67
C THR A 31 -17.28 12.68 19.38
N TRP A 32 -16.18 13.29 18.93
CA TRP A 32 -16.09 14.74 18.75
C TRP A 32 -15.35 15.12 17.46
N ALA A 33 -15.80 16.23 16.85
CA ALA A 33 -15.09 16.92 15.78
C ALA A 33 -14.79 18.38 16.18
N ILE A 34 -13.54 18.80 16.01
CA ILE A 34 -13.11 20.19 16.13
C ILE A 34 -13.06 20.78 14.72
N GLU A 35 -13.78 21.88 14.51
CA GLU A 35 -13.84 22.58 13.22
C GLU A 35 -12.90 23.79 13.22
N GLU A 36 -12.09 23.88 12.18
CA GLU A 36 -11.39 25.09 11.77
C GLU A 36 -12.12 25.65 10.53
N PRO A 37 -12.94 26.70 10.68
CA PRO A 37 -13.84 27.15 9.63
C PRO A 37 -13.13 27.89 8.48
N LEU A 38 -11.88 28.32 8.70
CA LEU A 38 -11.04 29.03 7.74
C LEU A 38 -9.70 28.32 7.64
N TYR A 39 -9.55 27.44 6.65
CA TYR A 39 -8.38 26.62 6.45
C TYR A 39 -7.90 26.72 5.00
N PHE A 40 -6.60 26.86 4.81
CA PHE A 40 -5.99 26.74 3.49
C PHE A 40 -5.42 25.34 3.30
N ASP A 41 -6.01 24.60 2.37
CA ASP A 41 -5.45 23.35 1.90
C ASP A 41 -4.58 23.58 0.66
N ARG A 42 -3.35 23.08 0.69
CA ARG A 42 -2.38 23.25 -0.40
C ARG A 42 -2.88 22.70 -1.73
N ASP A 43 -3.52 21.52 -1.73
CA ASP A 43 -4.03 20.91 -2.95
C ASP A 43 -5.20 21.74 -3.48
N PHE A 44 -6.18 22.08 -2.63
CA PHE A 44 -7.31 22.89 -3.07
C PHE A 44 -6.90 24.30 -3.50
N LEU A 45 -5.92 24.94 -2.87
CA LEU A 45 -5.42 26.24 -3.33
C LEU A 45 -4.83 26.16 -4.75
N SER A 46 -4.14 25.07 -5.09
CA SER A 46 -3.64 24.82 -6.44
C SER A 46 -4.79 24.63 -7.46
N GLU A 47 -5.81 23.86 -7.09
CA GLU A 47 -7.03 23.68 -7.87
C GLU A 47 -7.77 25.01 -8.07
N PHE A 48 -7.90 25.79 -6.99
CA PHE A 48 -8.53 27.10 -6.98
C PHE A 48 -7.82 28.07 -7.93
N ALA A 49 -6.51 28.23 -7.77
CA ALA A 49 -5.72 29.13 -8.59
C ALA A 49 -5.82 28.76 -10.08
N THR A 50 -5.86 27.46 -10.40
CA THR A 50 -5.85 26.98 -11.79
C THR A 50 -7.21 27.04 -12.48
N PHE A 51 -8.30 26.80 -11.76
CA PHE A 51 -9.61 26.66 -12.36
C PHE A 51 -10.70 27.54 -11.72
N TYR A 52 -10.82 27.52 -10.39
CA TYR A 52 -11.97 28.16 -9.74
C TYR A 52 -11.85 29.67 -9.55
N SER A 53 -10.62 30.22 -9.55
CA SER A 53 -10.34 31.64 -9.32
C SER A 53 -10.96 32.57 -10.37
N THR A 54 -11.15 32.07 -11.60
CA THR A 54 -11.75 32.80 -12.72
C THR A 54 -13.22 32.48 -12.94
N SER A 55 -13.83 31.64 -12.09
CA SER A 55 -15.22 31.24 -12.25
C SER A 55 -16.18 32.32 -11.76
N ALA A 56 -17.17 32.67 -12.59
CA ALA A 56 -18.22 33.61 -12.24
C ALA A 56 -19.10 33.15 -11.06
N SER A 57 -19.07 31.85 -10.71
CA SER A 57 -19.76 31.33 -9.53
C SER A 57 -19.18 31.83 -8.20
N GLY A 58 -17.98 32.44 -8.20
CA GLY A 58 -17.42 33.09 -7.02
C GLY A 58 -17.03 32.13 -5.90
N TYR A 59 -16.37 31.02 -6.23
CA TYR A 59 -15.88 30.07 -5.23
C TYR A 59 -14.92 30.73 -4.24
N SER A 60 -14.97 30.31 -2.98
CA SER A 60 -13.98 30.71 -1.98
C SER A 60 -12.69 29.90 -2.15
N ASN A 61 -11.54 30.50 -1.82
CA ASN A 61 -10.27 29.79 -1.68
C ASN A 61 -10.07 29.18 -0.28
N ALA A 62 -10.97 29.48 0.67
CA ALA A 62 -10.94 28.94 2.02
C ALA A 62 -11.74 27.64 2.11
N CYS A 63 -11.11 26.61 2.67
CA CYS A 63 -11.72 25.36 3.09
C CYS A 63 -12.14 25.42 4.56
N GLN A 64 -12.83 24.38 5.00
CA GLN A 64 -12.97 24.04 6.42
C GLN A 64 -12.13 22.79 6.71
N ARG A 65 -11.61 22.63 7.92
CA ARG A 65 -10.97 21.38 8.36
C ARG A 65 -11.70 20.84 9.58
N LEU A 66 -12.09 19.58 9.53
CA LEU A 66 -12.66 18.84 10.67
C LEU A 66 -11.60 17.89 11.19
N THR A 67 -11.31 17.98 12.48
CA THR A 67 -10.34 17.14 13.19
C THR A 67 -11.09 16.25 14.18
N PHE A 68 -10.92 14.93 14.07
CA PHE A 68 -11.75 13.93 14.74
C PHE A 68 -11.08 13.35 15.97
N PHE A 69 -11.86 13.14 17.02
CA PHE A 69 -11.38 12.62 18.29
C PHE A 69 -12.30 11.56 18.89
N SER A 70 -11.70 10.55 19.53
CA SER A 70 -12.34 9.68 20.51
C SER A 70 -12.01 10.17 21.91
N LEU A 71 -12.95 10.89 22.52
CA LEU A 71 -12.84 11.44 23.88
C LEU A 71 -14.11 11.09 24.66
N PRO A 72 -14.28 9.83 25.08
CA PRO A 72 -15.47 9.40 25.84
C PRO A 72 -15.61 10.09 27.20
N GLN A 73 -14.51 10.59 27.75
CA GLN A 73 -14.47 11.33 29.02
C GLN A 73 -15.03 12.77 28.92
N ALA A 74 -15.17 13.31 27.71
CA ALA A 74 -15.75 14.64 27.52
C ALA A 74 -17.25 14.53 27.26
N GLU A 75 -18.05 14.88 28.26
CA GLU A 75 -19.51 14.77 28.23
C GLU A 75 -20.15 15.78 27.26
N ASP A 76 -19.55 16.96 27.14
CA ASP A 76 -20.05 18.07 26.33
C ASP A 76 -18.92 18.86 25.62
N ALA A 77 -19.33 19.85 24.82
CA ALA A 77 -18.40 20.68 24.07
C ALA A 77 -17.50 21.54 24.99
N ALA A 78 -17.96 21.89 26.19
CA ALA A 78 -17.17 22.65 27.16
C ALA A 78 -16.04 21.81 27.74
N GLY A 79 -16.26 20.52 27.99
CA GLY A 79 -15.24 19.56 28.41
C GLY A 79 -14.14 19.39 27.36
N VAL A 80 -14.51 19.24 26.09
CA VAL A 80 -13.53 19.19 24.99
C VAL A 80 -12.75 20.50 24.88
N ARG A 81 -13.44 21.64 25.05
CA ARG A 81 -12.81 22.97 25.02
C ARG A 81 -11.79 23.15 26.14
N SER A 82 -12.15 22.79 27.36
CA SER A 82 -11.26 22.85 28.52
C SER A 82 -10.02 21.97 28.32
N LEU A 83 -10.20 20.74 27.82
CA LEU A 83 -9.08 19.85 27.51
C LEU A 83 -8.13 20.45 26.45
N LEU A 84 -8.69 21.03 25.39
CA LEU A 84 -7.91 21.71 24.35
C LEU A 84 -7.15 22.92 24.93
N GLU A 85 -7.80 23.76 25.74
CA GLU A 85 -7.17 24.94 26.34
C GLU A 85 -6.01 24.57 27.26
N ARG A 86 -6.17 23.53 28.09
CA ARG A 86 -5.09 22.97 28.92
C ARG A 86 -3.92 22.44 28.08
N ALA A 87 -4.23 21.69 27.02
CA ALA A 87 -3.21 21.20 26.10
C ALA A 87 -2.44 22.35 25.42
N LEU A 88 -3.14 23.42 25.02
CA LEU A 88 -2.55 24.62 24.43
C LEU A 88 -1.74 25.45 25.43
N ALA A 89 -2.10 25.39 26.72
CA ALA A 89 -1.34 26.01 27.81
C ALA A 89 -0.05 25.23 28.15
N GLY A 90 0.23 24.11 27.48
CA GLY A 90 1.44 23.32 27.67
C GLY A 90 1.31 22.19 28.68
N GLU A 91 0.09 21.85 29.12
CA GLU A 91 -0.12 20.72 30.03
C GLU A 91 0.07 19.39 29.30
N GLU A 92 1.14 18.65 29.65
CA GLU A 92 1.54 17.43 28.95
C GLU A 92 0.49 16.33 28.99
N GLU A 93 -0.22 16.15 30.12
CA GLU A 93 -1.26 15.13 30.24
C GLU A 93 -2.43 15.41 29.30
N ALA A 94 -2.86 16.67 29.23
CA ALA A 94 -3.93 17.12 28.34
C ALA A 94 -3.53 16.98 26.86
N ALA A 95 -2.30 17.40 26.52
CA ALA A 95 -1.75 17.22 25.17
C ALA A 95 -1.65 15.73 24.79
N GLY A 96 -1.18 14.88 25.71
CA GLY A 96 -1.13 13.43 25.55
C GLY A 96 -2.52 12.81 25.38
N ALA A 97 -3.53 13.28 26.12
CA ALA A 97 -4.91 12.83 25.97
C ALA A 97 -5.49 13.19 24.60
N MET A 98 -5.25 14.42 24.12
CA MET A 98 -5.65 14.86 22.78
C MET A 98 -4.98 14.01 21.69
N GLN A 99 -3.68 13.73 21.81
CA GLN A 99 -2.95 12.88 20.86
C GLN A 99 -3.43 11.43 20.86
N ARG A 100 -3.70 10.83 22.03
CA ARG A 100 -4.25 9.46 22.13
C ARG A 100 -5.63 9.38 21.47
N GLY A 101 -6.47 10.38 21.73
CA GLY A 101 -7.82 10.50 21.17
C GLY A 101 -7.86 10.90 19.69
N PHE A 102 -6.78 11.41 19.10
CA PHE A 102 -6.77 11.92 17.73
C PHE A 102 -6.92 10.81 16.68
N LEU A 103 -8.01 10.84 15.91
CA LEU A 103 -8.37 9.83 14.92
C LEU A 103 -8.01 10.20 13.48
N GLY A 104 -7.76 11.49 13.21
CA GLY A 104 -7.48 12.00 11.88
C GLY A 104 -8.30 13.25 11.53
N PHE A 105 -8.31 13.62 10.27
CA PHE A 105 -8.98 14.83 9.80
C PHE A 105 -9.54 14.66 8.39
N THR A 106 -10.49 15.53 8.04
CA THR A 106 -10.92 15.76 6.66
C THR A 106 -10.96 17.25 6.37
N VAL A 107 -10.59 17.63 5.15
CA VAL A 107 -10.75 18.98 4.64
C VAL A 107 -12.02 19.03 3.80
N LEU A 108 -12.85 20.05 4.01
CA LEU A 108 -14.05 20.31 3.24
C LEU A 108 -13.79 21.46 2.25
N ARG A 109 -13.89 21.17 0.95
CA ARG A 109 -13.81 22.18 -0.11
C ARG A 109 -15.12 22.96 -0.20
N PRO A 110 -15.09 24.24 -0.59
CA PRO A 110 -16.27 25.01 -0.93
C PRO A 110 -16.85 24.63 -2.32
N ILE A 111 -16.81 23.34 -2.70
CA ILE A 111 -17.37 22.80 -3.94
C ILE A 111 -18.60 21.96 -3.58
N ARG A 112 -19.72 22.14 -4.28
CA ARG A 112 -20.99 21.48 -3.95
C ARG A 112 -20.93 19.95 -4.08
N ASP A 113 -20.39 19.47 -5.20
CA ASP A 113 -20.49 18.05 -5.59
C ASP A 113 -19.24 17.22 -5.21
N ALA A 114 -18.14 17.87 -4.83
CA ALA A 114 -16.87 17.27 -4.42
C ALA A 114 -16.36 17.91 -3.12
N ARG A 115 -17.14 17.77 -2.04
CA ARG A 115 -16.89 18.42 -0.75
C ARG A 115 -15.68 17.84 -0.03
N LEU A 116 -15.49 16.53 -0.06
CA LEU A 116 -14.47 15.85 0.74
C LEU A 116 -13.12 15.89 0.03
N ALA A 117 -12.17 16.64 0.59
CA ALA A 117 -10.81 16.75 0.11
C ALA A 117 -9.87 15.79 0.85
N ARG A 118 -8.61 16.21 0.98
CA ARG A 118 -7.58 15.54 1.76
C ARG A 118 -8.13 15.09 3.11
N THR A 119 -8.24 13.78 3.24
CA THR A 119 -8.76 13.07 4.39
C THR A 119 -7.74 12.02 4.78
N VAL A 120 -7.29 12.07 6.03
CA VAL A 120 -6.38 11.09 6.59
C VAL A 120 -6.98 10.63 7.90
N VAL A 121 -7.31 9.35 7.98
CA VAL A 121 -7.92 8.74 9.15
C VAL A 121 -7.11 7.52 9.57
N ARG A 122 -7.08 7.30 10.89
CA ARG A 122 -6.49 6.10 11.48
C ARG A 122 -7.20 4.86 10.94
N TRP A 123 -6.46 3.77 10.79
CA TRP A 123 -7.04 2.47 10.53
C TRP A 123 -7.91 2.00 11.70
N TYR A 124 -9.08 1.40 11.41
CA TYR A 124 -9.85 0.67 12.42
C TYR A 124 -9.06 -0.53 12.96
N ASP A 125 -9.37 -1.02 14.16
CA ASP A 125 -8.57 -2.07 14.80
C ASP A 125 -8.62 -3.42 14.03
N ASP A 126 -7.55 -4.21 14.12
CA ASP A 126 -7.56 -5.56 13.57
C ASP A 126 -8.46 -6.49 14.36
N HIS A 127 -9.21 -7.34 13.66
CA HIS A 127 -10.02 -8.35 14.31
C HIS A 127 -9.07 -9.39 14.95
N PRO A 128 -9.24 -9.74 16.25
CA PRO A 128 -8.27 -10.56 16.98
C PRO A 128 -8.05 -11.95 16.37
N ASN A 129 -9.06 -12.49 15.69
CA ASN A 129 -9.01 -13.81 15.05
C ASN A 129 -8.56 -13.78 13.58
N LYS A 130 -7.98 -12.67 13.10
CA LYS A 130 -7.52 -12.50 11.72
C LYS A 130 -6.04 -12.13 11.73
N LEU A 131 -5.32 -12.53 10.68
CA LEU A 131 -3.95 -12.06 10.47
C LEU A 131 -3.94 -10.53 10.35
N PRO A 132 -2.90 -9.86 10.88
CA PRO A 132 -2.82 -8.41 10.84
C PRO A 132 -2.83 -7.90 9.39
N ARG A 133 -3.31 -6.68 9.22
CA ARG A 133 -3.24 -6.00 7.93
C ARG A 133 -1.82 -5.53 7.64
N THR A 134 -1.49 -5.52 6.36
CA THR A 134 -0.24 -5.01 5.78
C THR A 134 -0.56 -3.64 5.20
N VAL A 135 -0.03 -2.58 5.80
CA VAL A 135 -0.36 -1.17 5.53
C VAL A 135 0.90 -0.29 5.47
N GLU A 136 2.03 -0.86 5.08
CA GLU A 136 3.34 -0.22 4.96
C GLU A 136 3.35 1.06 4.12
N PRO A 137 2.47 1.28 3.12
CA PRO A 137 2.42 2.57 2.44
C PRO A 137 1.95 3.74 3.33
N THR A 138 1.50 3.45 4.55
CA THR A 138 1.10 4.42 5.57
C THR A 138 2.28 5.28 6.03
N ARG A 139 2.02 6.56 6.30
CA ARG A 139 3.01 7.52 6.82
C ARG A 139 2.42 8.41 7.91
N PRO A 140 3.25 9.07 8.73
CA PRO A 140 2.77 10.11 9.64
C PRO A 140 2.30 11.35 8.88
N TYR A 141 1.15 11.88 9.29
CA TYR A 141 0.63 13.20 8.94
C TYR A 141 0.55 14.06 10.19
N HIS A 142 1.02 15.30 10.09
CA HIS A 142 0.99 16.25 11.18
C HIS A 142 -0.11 17.30 10.96
N VAL A 143 -0.95 17.47 11.97
CA VAL A 143 -1.97 18.51 12.07
C VAL A 143 -1.58 19.45 13.20
N HIS A 144 -1.73 20.75 12.99
CA HIS A 144 -1.53 21.75 14.02
C HIS A 144 -2.88 22.38 14.36
N LEU A 145 -3.38 22.11 15.56
CA LEU A 145 -4.56 22.79 16.11
C LEU A 145 -4.09 23.93 17.01
N ALA A 146 -4.18 25.18 16.53
CA ALA A 146 -3.70 26.36 17.26
C ALA A 146 -2.27 26.22 17.83
N GLY A 147 -1.38 25.53 17.10
CA GLY A 147 0.00 25.25 17.52
C GLY A 147 0.22 23.86 18.14
N LEU A 148 -0.82 23.22 18.69
CA LEU A 148 -0.73 21.85 19.19
C LEU A 148 -0.52 20.87 18.04
N LYS A 149 0.68 20.26 17.99
CA LYS A 149 1.02 19.26 16.98
C LYS A 149 0.39 17.91 17.33
N LEU A 150 -0.48 17.43 16.46
CA LEU A 150 -1.09 16.11 16.50
C LEU A 150 -0.60 15.28 15.32
N THR A 151 -0.40 13.99 15.52
CA THR A 151 0.09 13.07 14.49
C THR A 151 -0.86 11.90 14.30
N VAL A 152 -1.23 11.61 13.05
CA VAL A 152 -2.00 10.42 12.66
C VAL A 152 -1.21 9.65 11.62
N SER A 153 -1.23 8.32 11.70
CA SER A 153 -0.66 7.45 10.68
C SER A 153 -1.76 7.04 9.70
N GLY A 154 -1.59 7.36 8.42
CA GLY A 154 -2.56 7.05 7.36
C GLY A 154 -1.96 7.22 5.98
N ILE A 155 -2.81 7.21 4.96
CA ILE A 155 -2.51 7.73 3.63
C ILE A 155 -3.68 8.62 3.20
N ALA A 156 -3.40 9.65 2.42
CA ALA A 156 -4.42 10.63 2.08
C ALA A 156 -5.38 10.12 1.01
N TRP A 157 -6.67 10.23 1.33
CA TRP A 157 -7.80 10.05 0.42
C TRP A 157 -8.37 11.40 0.05
N GLN A 158 -9.06 11.49 -1.09
CA GLN A 158 -9.96 12.58 -1.42
C GLN A 158 -11.04 12.12 -2.41
N GLN A 159 -12.17 12.83 -2.43
CA GLN A 159 -13.17 12.67 -3.47
C GLN A 159 -12.66 13.27 -4.79
N GLN A 160 -13.07 12.68 -5.93
CA GLN A 160 -12.78 13.28 -7.23
C GLN A 160 -13.57 14.56 -7.47
N ASP A 161 -12.89 15.52 -8.11
CA ASP A 161 -13.47 16.74 -8.63
C ASP A 161 -13.25 16.78 -10.14
N GLN A 162 -14.31 16.54 -10.90
CA GLN A 162 -14.27 16.47 -12.36
C GLN A 162 -13.78 17.76 -13.03
N ALA A 163 -13.78 18.90 -12.33
CA ALA A 163 -13.21 20.13 -12.86
C ALA A 163 -11.68 20.06 -13.02
N VAL A 164 -10.98 19.38 -12.11
CA VAL A 164 -9.50 19.39 -12.06
C VAL A 164 -8.89 18.00 -12.27
N GLY A 165 -9.52 16.94 -11.79
CA GLY A 165 -8.99 15.59 -11.89
C GLY A 165 -10.06 14.52 -11.73
N ALA A 166 -10.08 13.57 -12.65
CA ALA A 166 -10.94 12.39 -12.58
C ALA A 166 -10.29 11.27 -11.72
N CYS A 167 -10.92 10.11 -11.67
CA CYS A 167 -10.50 8.95 -10.88
C CYS A 167 -8.99 8.62 -10.94
N ALA A 168 -8.41 8.52 -12.15
CA ALA A 168 -6.99 8.20 -12.32
C ALA A 168 -6.05 9.27 -11.72
N THR A 169 -6.41 10.55 -11.78
CA THR A 169 -5.64 11.63 -11.13
C THR A 169 -5.68 11.49 -9.62
N VAL A 170 -6.85 11.15 -9.04
CA VAL A 170 -6.99 10.96 -7.60
C VAL A 170 -6.26 9.71 -7.12
N ALA A 171 -6.38 8.59 -7.83
CA ALA A 171 -5.67 7.36 -7.52
C ALA A 171 -4.14 7.56 -7.57
N LEU A 172 -3.66 8.27 -8.60
CA LEU A 172 -2.24 8.64 -8.72
C LEU A 172 -1.80 9.59 -7.61
N TRP A 173 -2.63 10.58 -7.26
CA TRP A 173 -2.36 11.47 -6.12
C TRP A 173 -2.22 10.69 -4.82
N THR A 174 -3.16 9.79 -4.50
CA THR A 174 -3.06 8.92 -3.31
C THR A 174 -1.80 8.07 -3.33
N MET A 175 -1.45 7.46 -4.48
CA MET A 175 -0.22 6.68 -4.61
C MET A 175 1.03 7.51 -4.29
N LEU A 176 1.11 8.73 -4.81
CA LEU A 176 2.26 9.62 -4.65
C LEU A 176 2.39 10.23 -3.24
N HIS A 177 1.37 10.10 -2.37
CA HIS A 177 1.53 10.45 -0.95
C HIS A 177 2.51 9.54 -0.21
N SER A 178 2.77 8.34 -0.74
CA SER A 178 3.74 7.39 -0.21
C SER A 178 4.93 7.20 -1.15
N SER A 179 4.69 6.87 -2.43
CA SER A 179 5.74 6.60 -3.41
C SER A 179 6.70 7.76 -3.69
N ALA A 180 6.22 9.00 -3.58
CA ALA A 180 7.01 10.20 -3.85
C ALA A 180 7.55 10.85 -2.57
N LEU A 181 7.57 10.12 -1.45
CA LEU A 181 8.14 10.66 -0.21
C LEU A 181 9.59 10.20 -0.05
N ASP A 182 10.50 11.01 -0.56
CA ASP A 182 11.93 10.90 -0.30
C ASP A 182 12.57 12.30 -0.20
N GLU A 183 13.90 12.37 -0.18
CA GLU A 183 14.64 13.63 -0.05
C GLU A 183 14.46 14.58 -1.25
N HIS A 184 13.97 14.08 -2.39
CA HIS A 184 13.95 14.81 -3.66
C HIS A 184 12.54 15.13 -4.14
N HIS A 185 11.53 14.38 -3.70
CA HIS A 185 10.16 14.53 -4.17
C HIS A 185 9.25 15.15 -3.11
N SER A 186 8.59 16.25 -3.50
CA SER A 186 7.44 16.76 -2.76
C SER A 186 6.17 16.10 -3.28
N ILE A 187 5.22 15.78 -2.41
CA ILE A 187 3.92 15.24 -2.82
C ILE A 187 3.26 16.22 -3.82
N PRO A 188 2.98 15.81 -5.06
CA PRO A 188 2.43 16.70 -6.08
C PRO A 188 0.95 16.99 -5.82
N THR A 189 0.47 18.15 -6.27
CA THR A 189 -0.95 18.48 -6.24
C THR A 189 -1.69 17.78 -7.39
N THR A 190 -3.01 17.61 -7.27
CA THR A 190 -3.88 17.08 -8.34
C THR A 190 -3.70 17.85 -9.64
N THR A 191 -3.59 19.18 -9.56
CA THR A 191 -3.30 20.05 -10.70
C THR A 191 -1.97 19.71 -11.37
N LEU A 192 -0.91 19.51 -10.58
CA LEU A 192 0.42 19.19 -11.12
C LEU A 192 0.40 17.83 -11.81
N ILE A 193 -0.27 16.84 -11.22
CA ILE A 193 -0.46 15.51 -11.81
C ILE A 193 -1.21 15.61 -13.14
N THR A 194 -2.33 16.33 -13.19
CA THR A 194 -3.08 16.50 -14.45
C THR A 194 -2.25 17.22 -15.50
N ARG A 195 -1.45 18.23 -15.13
CA ARG A 195 -0.52 18.89 -16.08
C ARG A 195 0.55 17.93 -16.59
N ALA A 196 1.18 17.16 -15.70
CA ALA A 196 2.19 16.16 -16.03
C ALA A 196 1.64 15.11 -17.03
N ALA A 197 0.41 14.64 -16.79
CA ALA A 197 -0.28 13.70 -17.67
C ALA A 197 -0.56 14.25 -19.09
N HIS A 198 -0.60 15.58 -19.24
CA HIS A 198 -0.84 16.26 -20.50
C HIS A 198 0.40 16.92 -21.11
N ALA A 199 1.55 16.92 -20.42
CA ALA A 199 2.77 17.65 -20.80
C ALA A 199 3.26 17.30 -22.22
N ARG A 200 3.05 16.06 -22.63
CA ARG A 200 3.46 15.52 -23.94
C ARG A 200 2.28 14.98 -24.77
N SER A 201 1.05 15.37 -24.43
CA SER A 201 -0.15 14.83 -25.10
C SER A 201 -0.17 15.26 -26.58
N PRO A 202 -0.06 14.33 -27.54
CA PRO A 202 0.11 14.67 -28.96
C PRO A 202 -1.17 15.17 -29.66
N LEU A 203 -2.28 15.34 -28.93
CA LEU A 203 -3.63 15.48 -29.51
C LEU A 203 -4.36 16.80 -29.20
N GLY A 204 -3.66 17.84 -28.70
CA GLY A 204 -4.28 19.16 -28.49
C GLY A 204 -5.43 19.19 -27.48
N GLN A 205 -5.55 18.16 -26.64
CA GLN A 205 -6.57 18.11 -25.59
C GLN A 205 -6.21 19.07 -24.46
N ARG A 206 -7.19 19.87 -24.02
CA ARG A 206 -7.04 20.73 -22.85
C ARG A 206 -6.81 19.88 -21.60
N ALA A 207 -5.90 20.32 -20.72
CA ALA A 207 -5.66 19.67 -19.43
C ALA A 207 -6.84 19.84 -18.45
N PHE A 208 -7.56 20.97 -18.55
CA PHE A 208 -8.70 21.28 -17.70
C PHE A 208 -9.91 21.75 -18.53
N PRO A 209 -11.14 21.31 -18.20
CA PRO A 209 -11.47 20.27 -17.23
C PRO A 209 -11.03 18.87 -17.70
N SER A 210 -10.63 18.01 -16.76
CA SER A 210 -10.15 16.65 -17.06
C SER A 210 -11.31 15.67 -17.22
N LYS A 211 -11.27 14.84 -18.28
CA LYS A 211 -12.29 13.81 -18.55
C LYS A 211 -11.86 12.40 -18.15
N GLY A 212 -10.75 12.25 -17.44
CA GLY A 212 -10.08 10.96 -17.27
C GLY A 212 -8.69 10.96 -17.90
N LEU A 213 -7.87 10.00 -17.48
CA LEU A 213 -6.55 9.75 -18.05
C LEU A 213 -6.55 8.38 -18.69
N THR A 214 -5.95 8.28 -19.88
CA THR A 214 -5.60 6.99 -20.47
C THR A 214 -4.42 6.38 -19.72
N MET A 215 -4.21 5.07 -19.85
CA MET A 215 -3.08 4.39 -19.21
C MET A 215 -1.73 5.05 -19.59
N LEU A 216 -1.54 5.39 -20.86
CA LEU A 216 -0.33 6.09 -21.33
C LEU A 216 -0.13 7.44 -20.63
N GLN A 217 -1.20 8.19 -20.37
CA GLN A 217 -1.12 9.46 -19.64
C GLN A 217 -0.79 9.26 -18.16
N VAL A 218 -1.26 8.17 -17.53
CA VAL A 218 -0.88 7.80 -16.17
C VAL A 218 0.62 7.50 -16.09
N LEU A 219 1.14 6.66 -16.98
CA LEU A 219 2.57 6.33 -17.04
C LEU A 219 3.42 7.58 -17.32
N GLN A 220 2.98 8.42 -18.27
CA GLN A 220 3.65 9.68 -18.59
C GLN A 220 3.69 10.63 -17.40
N ALA A 221 2.60 10.71 -16.62
CA ALA A 221 2.56 11.56 -15.44
C ALA A 221 3.59 11.12 -14.39
N ILE A 222 3.76 9.81 -14.18
CA ILE A 222 4.76 9.26 -13.25
C ILE A 222 6.17 9.64 -13.71
N GLN A 223 6.48 9.47 -15.00
CA GLN A 223 7.79 9.83 -15.57
C GLN A 223 8.08 11.32 -15.48
N GLU A 224 7.12 12.17 -15.81
CA GLU A 224 7.29 13.63 -15.78
C GLU A 224 7.43 14.17 -14.34
N LEU A 225 7.02 13.39 -13.34
CA LEU A 225 7.21 13.68 -11.92
C LEU A 225 8.52 13.12 -11.34
N GLY A 226 9.41 12.54 -12.17
CA GLY A 226 10.73 12.06 -11.75
C GLY A 226 10.75 10.63 -11.20
N LEU A 227 9.69 9.86 -11.41
CA LEU A 227 9.57 8.47 -10.93
C LEU A 227 9.53 7.48 -12.10
N ALA A 228 9.81 6.21 -11.81
CA ALA A 228 9.66 5.14 -12.79
C ALA A 228 8.29 4.44 -12.62
N PRO A 229 7.49 4.30 -13.69
CA PRO A 229 6.28 3.50 -13.63
C PRO A 229 6.58 2.01 -13.89
N ILE A 230 6.05 1.14 -13.02
CA ILE A 230 5.92 -0.30 -13.30
C ILE A 230 4.47 -0.56 -13.67
N LEU A 231 4.24 -1.11 -14.87
CA LEU A 231 2.93 -1.56 -15.35
C LEU A 231 2.90 -3.09 -15.36
N THR A 232 1.95 -3.66 -14.62
CA THR A 232 1.65 -5.10 -14.67
C THR A 232 0.27 -5.30 -15.30
N GLU A 233 0.22 -6.06 -16.38
CA GLU A 233 -1.03 -6.46 -17.04
C GLU A 233 -1.58 -7.77 -16.47
N GLY A 234 -2.90 -7.95 -16.55
CA GLY A 234 -3.57 -9.19 -16.24
C GLY A 234 -3.03 -10.39 -17.02
N ASN A 235 -2.59 -11.43 -16.30
CA ASN A 235 -2.06 -12.66 -16.90
C ASN A 235 -3.14 -13.56 -17.52
N VAL A 236 -4.42 -13.29 -17.29
CA VAL A 236 -5.53 -14.03 -17.91
C VAL A 236 -5.97 -13.32 -19.18
N THR A 237 -5.67 -13.92 -20.33
CA THR A 237 -5.94 -13.33 -21.65
C THR A 237 -6.81 -14.24 -22.53
N LYS A 238 -7.51 -13.64 -23.48
CA LYS A 238 -8.23 -14.34 -24.55
C LYS A 238 -8.17 -13.55 -25.84
N ASN A 239 -7.73 -14.19 -26.92
CA ASN A 239 -7.60 -13.57 -28.26
C ASN A 239 -6.78 -12.26 -28.24
N GLY A 240 -5.73 -12.20 -27.41
CA GLY A 240 -4.88 -11.01 -27.26
C GLY A 240 -5.47 -9.89 -26.38
N LEU A 241 -6.67 -10.08 -25.81
CA LEU A 241 -7.27 -9.14 -24.85
C LEU A 241 -6.98 -9.58 -23.41
N VAL A 242 -6.55 -8.63 -22.58
CA VAL A 242 -6.41 -8.79 -21.13
C VAL A 242 -7.80 -8.83 -20.49
N LEU A 243 -8.16 -9.97 -19.91
CA LEU A 243 -9.43 -10.15 -19.20
C LEU A 243 -9.32 -9.75 -17.73
N GLY A 244 -8.17 -10.01 -17.11
CA GLY A 244 -7.92 -9.72 -15.70
C GLY A 244 -6.75 -10.56 -15.17
N PHE A 245 -6.69 -10.71 -13.86
CA PHE A 245 -5.65 -11.46 -13.18
C PHE A 245 -6.15 -12.82 -12.67
N SER A 246 -5.26 -13.82 -12.61
CA SER A 246 -5.48 -14.98 -11.76
C SER A 246 -5.30 -14.59 -10.29
N ARG A 247 -5.92 -15.34 -9.37
CA ARG A 247 -5.84 -15.03 -7.93
C ARG A 247 -4.41 -15.00 -7.40
N GLU A 248 -3.62 -16.01 -7.76
CA GLU A 248 -2.21 -16.13 -7.36
C GLU A 248 -1.40 -14.92 -7.79
N PHE A 249 -1.44 -14.59 -9.09
CA PHE A 249 -0.64 -13.50 -9.67
C PHE A 249 -1.10 -12.12 -9.16
N PHE A 250 -2.42 -11.92 -9.01
CA PHE A 250 -2.94 -10.70 -8.39
C PHE A 250 -2.47 -10.55 -6.94
N GLY A 251 -2.53 -11.64 -6.17
CA GLY A 251 -2.21 -11.64 -4.75
C GLY A 251 -0.73 -11.38 -4.49
N SER A 252 0.15 -12.09 -5.18
CA SER A 252 1.60 -11.99 -4.99
C SER A 252 2.15 -10.62 -5.39
N ASP A 253 1.85 -10.11 -6.59
CA ASP A 253 2.36 -8.83 -7.05
C ASP A 253 1.82 -7.67 -6.21
N LEU A 254 0.51 -7.67 -5.91
CA LEU A 254 -0.10 -6.62 -5.09
C LEU A 254 0.50 -6.60 -3.68
N ALA A 255 0.60 -7.76 -3.03
CA ALA A 255 1.17 -7.84 -1.68
C ALA A 255 2.65 -7.43 -1.67
N ALA A 256 3.43 -7.84 -2.67
CA ALA A 256 4.83 -7.46 -2.78
C ALA A 256 4.99 -5.94 -2.82
N PHE A 257 4.23 -5.23 -3.65
CA PHE A 257 4.28 -3.77 -3.70
C PHE A 257 3.83 -3.11 -2.39
N ILE A 258 2.70 -3.56 -1.84
CA ILE A 258 2.16 -2.97 -0.61
C ILE A 258 3.12 -3.16 0.56
N ARG A 259 3.68 -4.36 0.77
CA ARG A 259 4.71 -4.62 1.78
C ARG A 259 5.95 -3.75 1.58
N SER A 260 6.28 -3.46 0.33
CA SER A 260 7.41 -2.60 -0.04
C SER A 260 7.16 -1.11 0.22
N GLY A 261 5.98 -0.75 0.71
CA GLY A 261 5.59 0.64 0.95
C GLY A 261 5.06 1.36 -0.28
N TYR A 262 4.81 0.66 -1.39
CA TYR A 262 4.27 1.26 -2.60
C TYR A 262 2.76 1.01 -2.72
N PRO A 263 1.91 2.05 -2.67
CA PRO A 263 0.51 1.92 -3.06
C PRO A 263 0.40 1.52 -4.52
N VAL A 264 -0.67 0.81 -4.87
CA VAL A 264 -0.86 0.26 -6.22
C VAL A 264 -2.11 0.86 -6.84
N LEU A 265 -1.95 1.58 -7.95
CA LEU A 265 -3.07 2.04 -8.75
C LEU A 265 -3.64 0.84 -9.53
N LEU A 266 -4.89 0.50 -9.27
CA LEU A 266 -5.64 -0.53 -9.98
C LEU A 266 -6.53 0.13 -11.02
N ALA A 267 -6.38 -0.25 -12.29
CA ALA A 267 -7.25 0.19 -13.37
C ALA A 267 -8.01 -0.99 -13.98
N GLY A 268 -9.30 -0.78 -14.23
CA GLY A 268 -10.19 -1.86 -14.63
C GLY A 268 -11.61 -1.40 -14.86
N SER A 269 -12.54 -2.36 -14.95
CA SER A 269 -13.95 -2.06 -15.17
C SER A 269 -14.76 -2.22 -13.89
N SER A 270 -15.68 -1.29 -13.67
CA SER A 270 -16.73 -1.35 -12.66
C SER A 270 -18.11 -1.38 -13.33
N LYS A 271 -19.18 -1.53 -12.53
CA LYS A 271 -20.56 -1.40 -13.01
C LYS A 271 -20.84 -0.06 -13.73
N ALA A 272 -20.13 1.00 -13.37
CA ALA A 272 -20.30 2.35 -13.94
C ALA A 272 -19.42 2.61 -15.17
N GLY A 273 -18.56 1.67 -15.57
CA GLY A 273 -17.57 1.83 -16.64
C GLY A 273 -16.13 1.69 -16.14
N GLU A 274 -15.17 2.17 -16.93
CA GLU A 274 -13.75 2.17 -16.56
C GLU A 274 -13.52 3.00 -15.29
N HIS A 275 -12.72 2.47 -14.38
CA HIS A 275 -12.41 3.10 -13.11
C HIS A 275 -10.96 2.86 -12.71
N ALA A 276 -10.40 3.81 -11.97
CA ALA A 276 -9.07 3.74 -11.42
C ALA A 276 -9.11 4.06 -9.93
N VAL A 277 -8.59 3.16 -9.11
CA VAL A 277 -8.57 3.25 -7.64
C VAL A 277 -7.18 2.96 -7.11
N CYS A 278 -6.89 3.29 -5.86
CA CYS A 278 -5.57 3.05 -5.27
C CYS A 278 -5.67 2.04 -4.13
N ALA A 279 -5.03 0.88 -4.27
CA ALA A 279 -4.83 -0.05 -3.18
C ALA A 279 -3.71 0.46 -2.26
N VAL A 280 -3.99 0.49 -0.96
CA VAL A 280 -3.12 1.08 0.07
C VAL A 280 -2.81 0.12 1.22
N GLY A 281 -3.40 -1.06 1.19
CA GLY A 281 -3.18 -2.11 2.17
C GLY A 281 -3.73 -3.44 1.68
N VAL A 282 -3.28 -4.52 2.30
CA VAL A 282 -3.80 -5.87 2.08
C VAL A 282 -3.98 -6.59 3.40
N ARG A 283 -4.77 -7.67 3.39
CA ARG A 283 -4.79 -8.67 4.45
C ARG A 283 -4.39 -10.02 3.87
N SER A 284 -3.25 -10.53 4.30
CA SER A 284 -2.81 -11.88 3.95
C SER A 284 -3.73 -12.92 4.58
N ALA A 285 -3.87 -14.06 3.90
CA ALA A 285 -4.37 -15.28 4.52
C ALA A 285 -3.20 -16.07 5.13
N PRO A 286 -3.48 -17.12 5.94
CA PRO A 286 -2.43 -18.06 6.32
C PRO A 286 -1.69 -18.54 5.07
N PRO A 287 -0.35 -18.63 5.11
CA PRO A 287 0.42 -19.11 3.97
C PRO A 287 -0.13 -20.45 3.48
N PRO A 288 -0.22 -20.66 2.15
CA PRO A 288 -0.69 -21.91 1.59
C PRO A 288 0.21 -23.07 2.04
N ALA A 289 -0.40 -24.23 2.30
CA ALA A 289 0.35 -25.45 2.56
C ALA A 289 1.01 -25.92 1.26
N ALA A 290 2.33 -25.81 1.18
CA ALA A 290 3.13 -26.38 0.10
C ALA A 290 3.44 -27.86 0.40
N ALA A 291 3.32 -28.72 -0.61
CA ALA A 291 3.71 -30.13 -0.48
C ALA A 291 5.25 -30.29 -0.48
N PRO A 292 5.79 -31.39 0.07
CA PRO A 292 7.20 -31.74 -0.08
C PRO A 292 7.64 -31.70 -1.56
N GLY A 293 8.72 -30.98 -1.87
CA GLY A 293 9.22 -30.82 -3.24
C GLY A 293 8.46 -29.79 -4.10
N ASP A 294 7.45 -29.12 -3.53
CA ASP A 294 6.70 -28.01 -4.15
C ASP A 294 7.08 -26.68 -3.48
N MET A 295 6.61 -25.57 -4.07
CA MET A 295 6.48 -24.30 -3.37
C MET A 295 5.18 -23.59 -3.69
N ARG A 296 4.90 -22.57 -2.89
CA ARG A 296 3.81 -21.65 -3.11
C ARG A 296 4.24 -20.21 -2.85
N LEU A 297 3.55 -19.26 -3.45
CA LEU A 297 3.74 -17.85 -3.10
C LEU A 297 3.00 -17.58 -1.79
N GLU A 298 3.65 -16.92 -0.84
CA GLU A 298 3.09 -16.65 0.49
C GLU A 298 1.74 -15.92 0.39
N ASP A 299 1.63 -15.01 -0.57
CA ASP A 299 0.45 -14.15 -0.77
C ASP A 299 -0.47 -14.61 -1.91
N GLU A 300 -0.35 -15.84 -2.41
CA GLU A 300 -1.24 -16.33 -3.48
C GLU A 300 -2.72 -16.34 -3.08
N SER A 301 -2.99 -16.36 -1.77
CA SER A 301 -4.32 -16.48 -1.17
C SER A 301 -4.73 -15.23 -0.39
N LEU A 302 -4.39 -14.01 -0.82
CA LEU A 302 -4.86 -12.78 -0.15
C LEU A 302 -6.37 -12.82 0.18
N GLU A 303 -6.73 -12.41 1.40
CA GLU A 303 -8.12 -12.39 1.87
C GLU A 303 -8.82 -11.13 1.35
N ALA A 304 -8.19 -9.97 1.54
CA ALA A 304 -8.79 -8.68 1.24
C ALA A 304 -7.75 -7.65 0.80
N VAL A 305 -8.22 -6.66 0.04
CA VAL A 305 -7.48 -5.47 -0.36
C VAL A 305 -8.16 -4.25 0.27
N TYR A 306 -7.37 -3.27 0.69
CA TYR A 306 -7.86 -2.00 1.19
C TYR A 306 -7.62 -0.92 0.14
N ILE A 307 -8.69 -0.28 -0.29
CA ILE A 307 -8.70 0.61 -1.45
C ILE A 307 -9.20 2.00 -1.04
N HIS A 308 -8.49 3.01 -1.51
CA HIS A 308 -8.95 4.38 -1.61
C HIS A 308 -9.74 4.52 -2.89
N ASP A 309 -11.07 4.50 -2.77
CA ASP A 309 -12.00 4.67 -3.90
C ASP A 309 -12.68 6.03 -3.76
N ASP A 310 -12.48 6.91 -4.72
CA ASP A 310 -13.03 8.26 -4.79
C ASP A 310 -14.58 8.29 -4.85
N ASN A 311 -15.21 7.19 -5.27
CA ASN A 311 -16.67 7.04 -5.29
C ASN A 311 -17.23 6.52 -3.95
N LEU A 312 -16.39 6.00 -3.06
CA LEU A 312 -16.83 5.38 -1.80
C LEU A 312 -16.19 6.01 -0.56
N GLY A 313 -14.86 6.03 -0.45
CA GLY A 313 -14.19 6.54 0.74
C GLY A 313 -12.75 6.04 0.93
N PRO A 314 -12.12 6.44 2.05
CA PRO A 314 -10.80 5.96 2.44
C PRO A 314 -10.85 4.51 2.95
N ASN A 315 -9.77 3.74 2.73
CA ASN A 315 -9.55 2.44 3.36
C ASN A 315 -10.71 1.43 3.20
N VAL A 316 -11.43 1.47 2.09
CA VAL A 316 -12.55 0.58 1.80
C VAL A 316 -12.03 -0.84 1.67
N ARG A 317 -12.62 -1.77 2.42
CA ARG A 317 -12.24 -3.19 2.35
C ARG A 317 -12.93 -3.83 1.16
N TYR A 318 -12.15 -4.47 0.30
CA TYR A 318 -12.62 -5.30 -0.80
C TYR A 318 -12.19 -6.74 -0.57
N VAL A 319 -13.12 -7.68 -0.69
CA VAL A 319 -12.82 -9.11 -0.68
C VAL A 319 -12.46 -9.57 -2.08
N ILE A 320 -11.45 -10.43 -2.17
CA ILE A 320 -10.99 -11.00 -3.43
C ILE A 320 -11.84 -12.24 -3.75
N ARG A 321 -12.60 -12.16 -4.84
CA ARG A 321 -13.44 -13.24 -5.39
C ARG A 321 -12.96 -13.61 -6.79
N GLU A 322 -13.48 -14.72 -7.31
CA GLU A 322 -13.21 -15.19 -8.65
C GLU A 322 -14.52 -15.33 -9.43
N ILE A 323 -14.54 -14.85 -10.67
CA ILE A 323 -15.70 -14.94 -11.56
C ILE A 323 -15.30 -15.51 -12.92
N GLN A 324 -16.30 -15.99 -13.67
CA GLN A 324 -16.11 -16.40 -15.05
C GLN A 324 -16.27 -15.20 -15.99
N GLN A 325 -15.21 -14.84 -16.71
CA GLN A 325 -15.22 -13.84 -17.77
C GLN A 325 -14.82 -14.48 -19.09
N GLN A 326 -15.76 -14.54 -20.04
CA GLN A 326 -15.57 -15.17 -21.35
C GLN A 326 -15.03 -16.61 -21.28
N GLY A 327 -15.42 -17.38 -20.25
CA GLY A 327 -14.99 -18.77 -20.03
C GLY A 327 -13.60 -18.92 -19.39
N ARG A 328 -13.07 -17.85 -18.79
CA ARG A 328 -11.84 -17.87 -17.98
C ARG A 328 -12.15 -17.38 -16.58
N THR A 329 -11.51 -17.96 -15.57
CA THR A 329 -11.56 -17.47 -14.19
C THR A 329 -10.68 -16.23 -14.05
N VAL A 330 -11.23 -15.15 -13.51
CA VAL A 330 -10.51 -13.90 -13.22
C VAL A 330 -10.87 -13.39 -11.83
N VAL A 331 -9.97 -12.62 -11.22
CA VAL A 331 -10.21 -11.91 -9.97
C VAL A 331 -11.25 -10.81 -10.15
N CYS A 332 -12.18 -10.71 -9.21
CA CYS A 332 -12.98 -9.51 -8.99
C CYS A 332 -12.90 -9.08 -7.51
N LEU A 333 -13.06 -7.77 -7.30
CA LEU A 333 -13.03 -7.14 -5.99
C LEU A 333 -14.43 -6.69 -5.61
N GLU A 334 -14.93 -7.17 -4.48
CA GLU A 334 -16.26 -6.80 -3.96
C GLU A 334 -16.13 -6.01 -2.66
N PRO A 335 -16.68 -4.78 -2.58
CA PRO A 335 -16.61 -3.99 -1.36
C PRO A 335 -17.44 -4.66 -0.27
N GLU A 336 -16.85 -4.80 0.91
CA GLU A 336 -17.51 -5.40 2.07
C GLU A 336 -17.17 -4.59 3.31
N ALA A 337 -18.16 -4.34 4.15
CA ALA A 337 -17.93 -3.62 5.38
C ALA A 337 -16.95 -4.38 6.31
N PRO A 338 -16.21 -3.69 7.21
CA PRO A 338 -15.29 -4.33 8.13
C PRO A 338 -15.94 -5.42 8.99
N VAL A 339 -15.15 -6.41 9.41
CA VAL A 339 -15.57 -7.47 10.34
C VAL A 339 -15.59 -6.90 11.76
N GLY A 340 -16.65 -7.19 12.55
CA GLY A 340 -16.74 -6.78 13.96
C GLY A 340 -17.22 -5.33 14.14
N GLN A 341 -18.33 -4.98 13.50
CA GLN A 341 -18.87 -3.62 13.46
C GLN A 341 -19.47 -3.21 14.81
N ARG A 342 -19.24 -1.96 15.22
CA ARG A 342 -19.90 -1.36 16.37
C ARG A 342 -21.40 -1.22 16.10
N ALA A 343 -22.21 -1.56 17.10
CA ALA A 343 -23.66 -1.38 17.02
C ALA A 343 -24.04 0.10 16.85
N GLY A 344 -25.22 0.36 16.29
CA GLY A 344 -25.79 1.70 16.17
C GLY A 344 -25.09 2.59 15.12
N ARG A 345 -24.81 2.04 13.93
CA ARG A 345 -24.26 2.83 12.81
C ARG A 345 -25.18 4.02 12.50
N PRO A 346 -24.60 5.21 12.21
CA PRO A 346 -25.39 6.40 11.93
C PRO A 346 -26.12 6.35 10.57
N PHE A 347 -25.57 5.63 9.60
CA PHE A 347 -26.16 5.48 8.26
C PHE A 347 -26.22 4.02 7.84
N ASP A 348 -27.17 3.71 6.96
CA ASP A 348 -27.23 2.41 6.25
C ASP A 348 -25.91 2.14 5.53
N ASP A 349 -25.61 0.86 5.26
CA ASP A 349 -24.35 0.47 4.65
C ASP A 349 -24.21 1.09 3.23
N PRO A 350 -23.30 2.07 3.04
CA PRO A 350 -23.16 2.80 1.79
C PRO A 350 -22.51 1.94 0.69
N LEU A 351 -22.05 0.74 1.02
CA LEU A 351 -21.51 -0.24 0.09
C LEU A 351 -22.63 -1.08 -0.57
N LEU A 352 -23.86 -1.02 -0.07
CA LEU A 352 -24.99 -1.75 -0.64
C LEU A 352 -25.24 -1.34 -2.11
N GLY A 353 -25.34 -2.35 -2.97
CA GLY A 353 -25.60 -2.16 -4.41
C GLY A 353 -24.39 -1.66 -5.21
N VAL A 354 -23.22 -1.49 -4.59
CA VAL A 354 -21.96 -1.28 -5.31
C VAL A 354 -21.61 -2.58 -6.04
N GLY A 355 -21.33 -2.47 -7.35
CA GLY A 355 -20.92 -3.63 -8.14
C GLY A 355 -19.49 -4.04 -7.85
N HIS A 356 -19.10 -5.22 -8.33
CA HIS A 356 -17.71 -5.65 -8.28
C HIS A 356 -16.82 -4.80 -9.21
N PHE A 357 -15.54 -4.74 -8.88
CA PHE A 357 -14.49 -4.13 -9.70
C PHE A 357 -13.58 -5.21 -10.29
N LEU A 358 -13.32 -5.15 -11.59
CA LEU A 358 -12.48 -6.11 -12.32
C LEU A 358 -11.14 -5.44 -12.68
N PRO A 359 -10.08 -5.65 -11.86
CA PRO A 359 -8.77 -5.11 -12.17
C PRO A 359 -8.19 -5.78 -13.42
N ARG A 360 -7.63 -4.97 -14.32
CA ARG A 360 -6.91 -5.44 -15.53
C ARG A 360 -5.46 -4.99 -15.57
N TYR A 361 -5.15 -3.90 -14.88
CA TYR A 361 -3.82 -3.33 -14.83
C TYR A 361 -3.48 -2.92 -13.39
N MET A 362 -2.24 -3.14 -13.00
CA MET A 362 -1.62 -2.53 -11.83
C MET A 362 -0.56 -1.55 -12.30
N VAL A 363 -0.57 -0.34 -11.73
CA VAL A 363 0.46 0.66 -11.95
C VAL A 363 1.04 1.06 -10.62
N VAL A 364 2.36 1.11 -10.56
CA VAL A 364 3.11 1.53 -9.37
C VAL A 364 4.12 2.59 -9.77
N ALA A 365 4.18 3.68 -9.01
CA ALA A 365 5.26 4.65 -9.10
C ALA A 365 6.36 4.24 -8.11
N VAL A 366 7.54 3.94 -8.62
CA VAL A 366 8.73 3.55 -7.84
C VAL A 366 9.89 4.50 -8.10
N HIS A 367 10.93 4.40 -7.28
CA HIS A 367 12.19 5.11 -7.51
C HIS A 367 12.81 4.72 -8.86
N GLU A 368 13.47 5.66 -9.55
CA GLU A 368 14.02 5.47 -10.91
C GLU A 368 15.09 4.35 -11.02
N GLU A 369 15.69 3.98 -9.90
CA GLU A 369 16.68 2.92 -9.79
C GLU A 369 16.06 1.51 -9.68
N ILE A 370 14.76 1.40 -9.43
CA ILE A 370 14.06 0.11 -9.44
C ILE A 370 13.63 -0.20 -10.88
N ARG A 371 14.32 -1.18 -11.49
CA ARG A 371 14.15 -1.60 -12.88
C ARG A 371 13.49 -2.96 -13.03
N THR A 372 13.20 -3.64 -11.92
CA THR A 372 12.59 -4.96 -11.88
C THR A 372 11.18 -4.90 -11.31
N SER A 373 10.32 -5.80 -11.79
CA SER A 373 8.96 -6.01 -11.30
C SER A 373 8.85 -7.21 -10.37
N PRO A 374 7.84 -7.25 -9.47
CA PRO A 374 7.62 -8.39 -8.59
C PRO A 374 7.58 -9.73 -9.32
N SER A 375 6.85 -9.80 -10.42
CA SER A 375 6.74 -11.00 -11.25
C SER A 375 8.09 -11.50 -11.80
N GLU A 376 8.99 -10.59 -12.19
CA GLU A 376 10.33 -10.96 -12.68
C GLU A 376 11.23 -11.52 -11.58
N VAL A 377 11.25 -10.88 -10.41
CA VAL A 377 12.02 -11.39 -9.26
C VAL A 377 11.43 -12.71 -8.76
N SER A 378 10.11 -12.81 -8.71
CA SER A 378 9.41 -14.02 -8.30
C SER A 378 9.72 -15.20 -9.23
N ALA A 379 9.80 -14.97 -10.55
CA ALA A 379 10.18 -16.02 -11.51
C ALA A 379 11.61 -16.54 -11.29
N GLN A 380 12.55 -15.67 -10.92
CA GLN A 380 13.92 -16.10 -10.59
C GLN A 380 13.99 -16.82 -9.23
N ALA A 381 13.29 -16.30 -8.23
CA ALA A 381 13.20 -16.91 -6.92
C ALA A 381 12.54 -18.29 -6.96
N ASP A 382 11.53 -18.48 -7.80
CA ASP A 382 10.89 -19.77 -8.05
C ASP A 382 11.90 -20.82 -8.54
N HIS A 383 12.80 -20.44 -9.46
CA HIS A 383 13.83 -21.36 -9.96
C HIS A 383 14.75 -21.87 -8.85
N VAL A 384 15.25 -20.98 -8.00
CA VAL A 384 16.13 -21.32 -6.87
C VAL A 384 15.37 -22.17 -5.85
N THR A 385 14.16 -21.72 -5.48
CA THR A 385 13.36 -22.35 -4.43
C THR A 385 12.89 -23.75 -4.83
N LYS A 386 12.61 -24.02 -6.12
CA LYS A 386 12.15 -25.35 -6.61
C LYS A 386 13.21 -26.38 -6.33
N ARG A 387 14.44 -25.99 -6.59
CA ARG A 387 15.58 -26.87 -6.48
C ARG A 387 15.99 -27.03 -5.01
N LEU A 388 15.86 -25.98 -4.19
CA LEU A 388 15.99 -26.11 -2.72
C LEU A 388 14.93 -27.05 -2.12
N SER A 389 13.69 -27.00 -2.59
CA SER A 389 12.62 -27.89 -2.13
C SER A 389 12.93 -29.37 -2.44
N ILE A 390 13.51 -29.66 -3.61
CA ILE A 390 13.95 -31.01 -3.98
C ILE A 390 15.08 -31.51 -3.06
N VAL A 391 16.09 -30.66 -2.82
CA VAL A 391 17.22 -31.00 -1.94
C VAL A 391 16.73 -31.24 -0.51
N LEU A 392 15.86 -30.38 -0.01
CA LEU A 392 15.27 -30.51 1.31
C LEU A 392 14.44 -31.78 1.45
N ALA A 393 13.68 -32.15 0.42
CA ALA A 393 12.95 -33.42 0.37
C ALA A 393 13.88 -34.64 0.43
N HIS A 394 15.03 -34.59 -0.26
CA HIS A 394 16.04 -35.64 -0.21
C HIS A 394 16.68 -35.76 1.18
N ALA A 395 17.09 -34.63 1.76
CA ALA A 395 17.68 -34.57 3.09
C ALA A 395 16.71 -35.07 4.17
N ALA A 396 15.45 -34.65 4.10
CA ALA A 396 14.38 -35.09 4.99
C ALA A 396 14.13 -36.61 4.89
N ALA A 397 14.07 -37.15 3.67
CA ALA A 397 13.92 -38.59 3.45
C ALA A 397 15.08 -39.40 4.05
N LYS A 398 16.33 -38.91 3.94
CA LYS A 398 17.52 -39.54 4.53
C LYS A 398 17.48 -39.50 6.07
N ALA A 399 16.94 -38.42 6.64
CA ALA A 399 16.77 -38.25 8.08
C ALA A 399 15.51 -38.94 8.63
N GLY A 400 14.65 -39.52 7.78
CA GLY A 400 13.40 -40.16 8.18
C GLY A 400 12.34 -39.19 8.71
N ILE A 401 12.40 -37.92 8.30
CA ILE A 401 11.43 -36.88 8.65
C ILE A 401 10.62 -36.45 7.43
N GLU A 402 9.44 -35.88 7.68
CA GLU A 402 8.62 -35.29 6.62
C GLU A 402 9.23 -33.96 6.16
N ALA A 403 9.42 -33.80 4.85
CA ALA A 403 9.97 -32.55 4.32
C ALA A 403 8.90 -31.46 4.34
N PRO A 404 9.23 -30.21 4.69
CA PRO A 404 8.30 -29.12 4.51
C PRO A 404 8.20 -28.76 3.03
N GLY A 405 7.05 -28.28 2.60
CA GLY A 405 6.99 -27.45 1.41
C GLY A 405 7.52 -26.05 1.71
N LEU A 406 7.92 -25.33 0.65
CA LEU A 406 8.49 -24.00 0.78
C LEU A 406 7.48 -22.91 0.40
N THR A 407 7.57 -21.76 1.04
CA THR A 407 6.86 -20.55 0.62
C THR A 407 7.82 -19.45 0.21
N VAL A 408 7.40 -18.57 -0.70
CA VAL A 408 8.20 -17.40 -1.09
C VAL A 408 7.35 -16.14 -0.95
N GLY A 409 7.86 -15.17 -0.18
CA GLY A 409 7.33 -13.80 -0.09
C GLY A 409 8.32 -12.82 -0.70
N LEU A 410 7.83 -11.78 -1.38
CA LEU A 410 8.69 -10.78 -2.02
C LEU A 410 8.50 -9.40 -1.41
N ARG A 411 9.61 -8.66 -1.28
CA ARG A 411 9.60 -7.26 -0.85
C ARG A 411 10.77 -6.47 -1.43
N TYR A 412 10.53 -5.21 -1.77
CA TYR A 412 11.52 -4.20 -2.13
C TYR A 412 11.73 -3.27 -0.94
N MET A 413 12.96 -2.84 -0.73
CA MET A 413 13.30 -1.88 0.33
C MET A 413 14.63 -1.21 0.02
N ARG A 414 14.92 -0.10 0.71
CA ARG A 414 16.27 0.47 0.69
C ARG A 414 17.24 -0.50 1.35
N LEU A 415 18.46 -0.56 0.86
CA LEU A 415 19.52 -1.37 1.44
C LEU A 415 19.73 -1.04 2.93
N SER A 416 19.66 0.24 3.30
CA SER A 416 19.76 0.68 4.69
C SER A 416 18.63 0.14 5.58
N GLN A 417 17.41 0.00 5.04
CA GLN A 417 16.28 -0.61 5.74
C GLN A 417 16.48 -2.12 5.87
N TYR A 418 17.00 -2.78 4.83
CA TYR A 418 17.31 -4.22 4.90
C TYR A 418 18.32 -4.50 6.01
N LEU A 419 19.46 -3.80 5.98
CA LEU A 419 20.54 -3.97 6.94
C LEU A 419 20.14 -3.50 8.35
N GLY A 420 19.45 -2.36 8.45
CA GLY A 420 19.19 -1.65 9.70
C GLY A 420 17.92 -2.06 10.44
N GLU A 421 16.88 -2.51 9.72
CA GLU A 421 15.56 -2.79 10.30
C GLU A 421 15.11 -4.23 10.07
N GLU A 422 15.30 -4.78 8.86
CA GLU A 422 14.80 -6.12 8.54
C GLU A 422 15.68 -7.24 9.08
N LEU A 423 17.00 -7.18 8.90
CA LEU A 423 17.90 -8.20 9.46
C LEU A 423 17.78 -8.31 11.00
N PRO A 424 17.73 -7.22 11.79
CA PRO A 424 17.57 -7.31 13.25
C PRO A 424 16.24 -7.91 13.72
N ARG A 425 15.20 -7.94 12.87
CA ARG A 425 13.94 -8.62 13.19
C ARG A 425 14.07 -10.15 13.14
N ARG A 426 15.14 -10.67 12.52
CA ARG A 426 15.33 -12.10 12.22
C ARG A 426 16.61 -12.67 12.81
N LEU A 427 17.68 -11.88 12.83
CA LEU A 427 18.98 -12.23 13.38
C LEU A 427 19.30 -11.30 14.55
N SER A 428 20.07 -11.79 15.52
CA SER A 428 20.51 -11.01 16.66
C SER A 428 21.93 -11.41 17.09
N GLY A 429 22.57 -10.59 17.94
CA GLY A 429 23.89 -10.86 18.49
C GLY A 429 24.98 -11.01 17.42
N GLN A 430 25.89 -11.98 17.62
CA GLN A 430 27.02 -12.26 16.74
C GLN A 430 26.59 -12.64 15.32
N ARG A 431 25.51 -13.42 15.17
CA ARG A 431 24.98 -13.83 13.85
C ARG A 431 24.58 -12.63 12.99
N LEU A 432 23.92 -11.63 13.60
CA LEU A 432 23.57 -10.39 12.91
C LEU A 432 24.81 -9.58 12.51
N ALA A 433 25.82 -9.52 13.39
CA ALA A 433 27.06 -8.82 13.10
C ALA A 433 27.82 -9.47 11.94
N ALA A 434 27.98 -10.80 11.97
CA ALA A 434 28.63 -11.58 10.92
C ALA A 434 27.98 -11.36 9.55
N VAL A 435 26.65 -11.50 9.47
CA VAL A 435 25.91 -11.28 8.21
C VAL A 435 26.09 -9.86 7.68
N ARG A 436 26.01 -8.84 8.54
CA ARG A 436 26.19 -7.44 8.12
C ARG A 436 27.60 -7.18 7.59
N LEU A 437 28.62 -7.71 8.27
CA LEU A 437 30.00 -7.56 7.84
C LEU A 437 30.24 -8.31 6.53
N GLU A 438 29.79 -9.55 6.40
CA GLU A 438 29.97 -10.32 5.16
C GLU A 438 29.25 -9.65 3.98
N LEU A 439 28.02 -9.15 4.17
CA LEU A 439 27.31 -8.36 3.16
C LEU A 439 28.07 -7.09 2.74
N CYS A 440 28.81 -6.44 3.65
CA CYS A 440 29.51 -5.18 3.35
C CYS A 440 30.95 -5.39 2.84
N GLU A 441 31.63 -6.46 3.27
CA GLU A 441 33.05 -6.69 3.04
C GLU A 441 33.32 -7.70 1.92
N SER A 442 32.41 -8.66 1.71
CA SER A 442 32.62 -9.81 0.82
C SER A 442 31.69 -9.83 -0.40
N ILE A 443 30.57 -9.11 -0.34
CA ILE A 443 29.59 -9.03 -1.44
C ILE A 443 29.88 -7.77 -2.28
N PRO A 444 29.77 -7.84 -3.63
CA PRO A 444 29.87 -6.65 -4.46
C PRO A 444 28.94 -5.51 -4.01
N PRO A 445 29.30 -4.24 -4.29
CA PRO A 445 28.50 -3.09 -3.88
C PRO A 445 27.03 -3.24 -4.28
N MET A 446 26.16 -3.09 -3.30
CA MET A 446 24.72 -3.25 -3.46
C MET A 446 24.07 -1.93 -3.87
N SER A 447 23.09 -2.00 -4.75
CA SER A 447 22.26 -0.87 -5.15
C SER A 447 21.50 -0.25 -3.98
N LEU A 448 21.05 1.00 -4.15
CA LEU A 448 20.27 1.71 -3.12
C LEU A 448 19.03 0.93 -2.69
N PHE A 449 18.40 0.23 -3.65
CA PHE A 449 17.27 -0.64 -3.43
C PHE A 449 17.64 -2.10 -3.71
N VAL A 450 17.07 -2.99 -2.89
CA VAL A 450 17.20 -4.44 -3.03
C VAL A 450 15.82 -5.07 -3.05
N ALA A 451 15.67 -6.15 -3.82
CA ALA A 451 14.52 -7.02 -3.75
C ALA A 451 14.89 -8.28 -2.96
N VAL A 452 14.10 -8.59 -1.94
CA VAL A 452 14.29 -9.72 -1.05
C VAL A 452 13.18 -10.72 -1.30
N ALA A 453 13.51 -11.86 -1.89
CA ALA A 453 12.63 -13.02 -1.95
C ALA A 453 12.93 -13.91 -0.75
N ARG A 454 12.02 -13.90 0.22
CA ARG A 454 12.14 -14.61 1.49
C ARG A 454 11.52 -15.98 1.36
N VAL A 455 12.36 -17.00 1.52
CA VAL A 455 11.96 -18.40 1.54
C VAL A 455 11.58 -18.77 2.98
N GLY A 456 10.39 -19.36 3.14
CA GLY A 456 9.89 -19.89 4.39
C GLY A 456 9.70 -21.40 4.36
N ALA A 457 9.87 -22.03 5.52
CA ALA A 457 9.52 -23.43 5.79
C ALA A 457 8.96 -23.54 7.22
N PHE A 458 8.04 -24.48 7.46
CA PHE A 458 7.42 -24.65 8.79
C PHE A 458 6.81 -23.35 9.37
N ASN A 459 6.28 -22.46 8.51
CA ASN A 459 5.78 -21.13 8.88
C ASN A 459 6.83 -20.18 9.50
N ALA A 460 8.12 -20.43 9.26
CA ALA A 460 9.22 -19.56 9.67
C ALA A 460 10.11 -19.19 8.46
N PRO A 461 10.70 -17.99 8.42
CA PRO A 461 11.63 -17.62 7.38
C PRO A 461 12.97 -18.33 7.58
N ILE A 462 13.50 -18.94 6.52
CA ILE A 462 14.73 -19.75 6.59
C ILE A 462 15.88 -19.16 5.80
N LEU A 463 15.58 -18.41 4.74
CA LEU A 463 16.57 -17.93 3.78
C LEU A 463 16.04 -16.67 3.09
N ASP A 464 16.85 -15.63 3.02
CA ASP A 464 16.60 -14.49 2.14
C ASP A 464 17.45 -14.63 0.87
N LEU A 465 16.80 -14.54 -0.29
CA LEU A 465 17.43 -14.39 -1.60
C LEU A 465 17.43 -12.90 -1.94
N VAL A 466 18.60 -12.28 -2.05
CA VAL A 466 18.74 -10.83 -2.26
C VAL A 466 19.12 -10.55 -3.70
N TYR A 467 18.31 -9.73 -4.37
CA TYR A 467 18.44 -9.36 -5.79
C TYR A 467 18.69 -7.86 -5.94
N ASP A 468 19.49 -7.52 -6.94
CA ASP A 468 19.77 -6.14 -7.33
C ASP A 468 18.62 -5.63 -8.20
N THR A 469 17.96 -4.55 -7.78
CA THR A 469 16.83 -3.99 -8.51
C THR A 469 17.24 -3.17 -9.73
N THR A 470 18.53 -2.86 -9.90
CA THR A 470 19.05 -2.07 -11.03
C THR A 470 19.47 -2.92 -12.23
N ASP A 471 19.50 -4.25 -12.05
CA ASP A 471 19.87 -5.18 -13.12
C ASP A 471 18.71 -5.39 -14.12
N SER A 472 19.03 -6.00 -15.25
CA SER A 472 18.09 -6.40 -16.29
C SER A 472 17.56 -7.82 -16.06
N THR A 473 16.33 -8.08 -16.49
CA THR A 473 15.65 -9.39 -16.34
C THR A 473 16.47 -10.59 -16.83
N PRO A 474 17.21 -10.54 -17.97
CA PRO A 474 18.04 -11.66 -18.42
C PRO A 474 19.26 -11.94 -17.53
N CYS A 475 19.71 -10.94 -16.77
CA CYS A 475 20.88 -10.99 -15.91
C CYS A 475 20.51 -11.15 -14.42
N LEU A 476 19.25 -10.90 -14.06
CA LEU A 476 18.73 -10.92 -12.70
C LEU A 476 19.04 -12.24 -11.99
N ARG A 477 19.93 -12.15 -11.01
CA ARG A 477 20.38 -13.25 -10.16
C ARG A 477 20.41 -12.79 -8.71
N ALA A 478 20.20 -13.72 -7.79
CA ALA A 478 20.41 -13.45 -6.38
C ALA A 478 21.92 -13.21 -6.19
N PHE A 479 22.30 -11.97 -5.84
CA PHE A 479 23.69 -11.61 -5.62
C PHE A 479 24.14 -12.00 -4.21
N ALA A 480 23.20 -12.22 -3.28
CA ALA A 480 23.49 -12.75 -1.96
C ALA A 480 22.40 -13.72 -1.49
N HIS A 481 22.84 -14.72 -0.72
CA HIS A 481 21.98 -15.64 0.02
C HIS A 481 22.25 -15.45 1.51
N VAL A 482 21.20 -15.21 2.30
CA VAL A 482 21.32 -14.95 3.74
C VAL A 482 20.53 -16.02 4.51
N PRO A 483 21.19 -17.09 4.99
CA PRO A 483 20.58 -18.07 5.87
C PRO A 483 20.11 -17.41 7.16
N ILE A 484 18.84 -17.62 7.52
CA ILE A 484 18.26 -17.10 8.76
C ILE A 484 18.38 -18.16 9.86
N GLU A 485 18.00 -19.39 9.52
CA GLU A 485 18.10 -20.54 10.40
C GLU A 485 19.47 -21.24 10.24
N PRO A 486 20.12 -21.71 11.33
CA PRO A 486 21.45 -22.31 11.24
C PRO A 486 21.55 -23.51 10.29
N TRP A 487 20.49 -24.31 10.21
CA TRP A 487 20.46 -25.48 9.34
C TRP A 487 20.30 -25.12 7.84
N ALA A 488 19.86 -23.89 7.54
CA ALA A 488 19.68 -23.46 6.16
C ALA A 488 21.02 -23.28 5.43
N SER A 489 22.11 -22.96 6.13
CA SER A 489 23.46 -22.93 5.56
C SER A 489 23.86 -24.31 5.01
N GLY A 490 23.63 -25.38 5.79
CA GLY A 490 23.90 -26.76 5.38
C GLY A 490 23.02 -27.22 4.21
N LEU A 491 21.77 -26.74 4.13
CA LEU A 491 20.89 -27.02 2.98
C LEU A 491 21.47 -26.47 1.67
N LEU A 492 22.03 -25.26 1.71
CA LEU A 492 22.68 -24.67 0.53
C LEU A 492 23.93 -25.45 0.13
N ASP A 493 24.71 -25.97 1.07
CA ASP A 493 25.87 -26.84 0.78
C ASP A 493 25.45 -28.14 0.10
N GLU A 494 24.43 -28.80 0.64
CA GLU A 494 23.89 -30.03 0.05
C GLU A 494 23.32 -29.79 -1.35
N ALA A 495 22.71 -28.62 -1.58
CA ALA A 495 22.21 -28.23 -2.89
C ALA A 495 23.32 -28.06 -3.93
N VAL A 496 24.43 -27.41 -3.56
CA VAL A 496 25.63 -27.30 -4.42
C VAL A 496 26.21 -28.68 -4.73
N ALA A 497 26.30 -29.54 -3.72
CA ALA A 497 26.91 -30.87 -3.85
C ALA A 497 26.09 -31.84 -4.72
N LEU A 498 24.75 -31.78 -4.63
CA LEU A 498 23.85 -32.66 -5.37
C LEU A 498 23.64 -32.25 -6.84
N LEU A 499 23.96 -31.00 -7.21
CA LEU A 499 23.66 -30.45 -8.54
C LEU A 499 24.90 -29.86 -9.26
N PRO A 500 26.04 -30.58 -9.32
CA PRO A 500 27.33 -30.04 -9.77
C PRO A 500 27.44 -29.72 -11.27
N ASP A 501 26.65 -30.35 -12.14
CA ASP A 501 26.66 -30.13 -13.60
C ASP A 501 25.57 -29.15 -14.10
N SER A 502 24.81 -28.61 -13.15
CA SER A 502 23.80 -27.63 -13.46
C SER A 502 24.42 -26.25 -13.37
N ARG A 503 23.90 -25.25 -14.09
CA ARG A 503 24.34 -23.85 -13.94
C ARG A 503 24.06 -23.28 -12.52
N TRP A 504 23.81 -24.09 -11.51
CA TRP A 504 23.43 -23.73 -10.14
C TRP A 504 24.43 -22.80 -9.46
N ASP A 505 25.73 -22.97 -9.69
CA ASP A 505 26.79 -22.06 -9.22
C ASP A 505 26.67 -20.65 -9.84
N LYS A 506 25.89 -20.49 -10.91
CA LYS A 506 25.51 -19.17 -11.46
C LYS A 506 24.30 -18.54 -10.77
N TRP A 507 23.56 -19.31 -9.97
CA TRP A 507 22.32 -18.89 -9.31
C TRP A 507 22.46 -18.79 -7.78
N ILE A 508 23.40 -19.54 -7.18
CA ILE A 508 23.85 -19.31 -5.81
C ILE A 508 24.94 -18.22 -5.84
N GLY A 509 24.53 -16.97 -5.58
CA GLY A 509 25.45 -15.89 -5.25
C GLY A 509 26.19 -16.14 -3.93
N PRO A 510 27.22 -15.34 -3.63
CA PRO A 510 27.96 -15.43 -2.38
C PRO A 510 27.03 -15.40 -1.14
N ARG A 511 27.44 -16.11 -0.09
CA ARG A 511 26.63 -16.30 1.11
C ARG A 511 27.08 -15.31 2.17
N ALA A 512 26.12 -14.75 2.90
CA ALA A 512 26.38 -14.10 4.17
C ALA A 512 25.98 -15.10 5.27
N ASP A 513 26.90 -15.98 5.65
CA ASP A 513 26.62 -17.07 6.57
C ASP A 513 26.82 -16.61 8.02
N PRO A 514 25.73 -16.50 8.81
CA PRO A 514 25.80 -16.05 10.20
C PRO A 514 26.68 -16.92 11.09
N ASP A 515 26.93 -18.17 10.69
CA ASP A 515 27.58 -19.20 11.50
C ASP A 515 29.00 -19.54 11.00
N ARG A 516 29.51 -18.79 10.01
CA ARG A 516 30.89 -18.93 9.51
C ARG A 516 31.88 -18.44 10.56
N GLU A 517 32.81 -19.30 10.99
CA GLU A 517 33.93 -18.89 11.84
C GLU A 517 34.78 -17.84 11.09
N ALA A 518 35.06 -16.73 11.78
CA ALA A 518 35.81 -15.58 11.26
C ALA A 518 37.27 -15.92 10.93
#